data_AF-A0A6C0E3K9-F1
#
_entry.id   AF-A0A6C0E3K9-F1
#
_cell.length_a   1.000
_cell.length_b   1.000
_cell.length_c   1.000
_cell.angle_alpha   90.00
_cell.angle_beta   90.00
_cell.angle_gamma   90.00
#
_symmetry.space_group_name_H-M   'P 1'
#
loop_
_entity.id
_entity.type
_entity.pdbx_description
1 polymer ?
#
loop_
_entity_poly.entity_id
_entity_poly.type
_entity_poly.pdbx_seq_one_letter_code
_entity_poly.pdbx_strand_id
1 'polypeptide(L)'
;MKGYKELVNKHNKILYTIPYQYFTNSIEKYFSMLKSRLYKVSEEGEGLTHEKLKANITSVIRGIPKEKYETIFKGAYNRYALYVKNKTRKQKLKNYKV
;
A
#
# COMPACT_ATOMS: atom_id res chain seq x y z
N MET A 1 1.83 -2.26 34.39
CA MET A 1 1.09 -2.65 33.17
C MET A 1 2.05 -2.60 32.00
N LYS A 2 2.35 -3.75 31.35
CA LYS A 2 3.03 -3.71 30.04
C LYS A 2 2.11 -3.01 29.05
N GLY A 3 2.63 -2.03 28.31
CA GLY A 3 1.84 -1.33 27.30
C GLY A 3 1.44 -2.30 26.19
N TYR A 4 0.27 -2.11 25.56
CA TYR A 4 -0.21 -2.94 24.44
C TYR A 4 0.86 -3.17 23.36
N LYS A 5 1.65 -2.12 23.08
CA LYS A 5 2.80 -2.16 22.16
C LYS A 5 3.85 -3.21 22.55
N GLU A 6 4.16 -3.36 23.83
CA GLU A 6 5.15 -4.32 24.33
C GLU A 6 4.65 -5.76 24.25
N LEU A 7 3.34 -5.97 24.43
CA LEU A 7 2.72 -7.28 24.24
C LEU A 7 2.74 -7.70 22.78
N VAL A 8 2.34 -6.81 21.87
CA VAL A 8 2.34 -7.09 20.43
C VAL A 8 3.76 -7.31 19.90
N ASN A 9 4.73 -6.52 20.36
CA ASN A 9 6.13 -6.61 19.93
C ASN A 9 6.92 -7.77 20.58
N LYS A 10 6.32 -8.56 21.49
CA LYS A 10 7.01 -9.70 22.12
C LYS A 10 7.44 -10.75 21.09
N HIS A 11 6.62 -10.96 20.06
CA HIS A 11 6.84 -11.94 19.00
C HIS A 11 6.67 -11.35 17.58
N ASN A 12 6.28 -10.08 17.45
CA ASN A 12 6.09 -9.43 16.17
C ASN A 12 6.96 -8.18 16.05
N LYS A 13 7.28 -7.79 14.82
CA LYS A 13 7.88 -6.49 14.52
C LYS A 13 6.86 -5.63 13.79
N ILE A 14 6.27 -4.67 14.49
CA ILE A 14 5.34 -3.73 13.87
C ILE A 14 6.10 -2.89 12.84
N LEU A 15 5.56 -2.81 11.62
CA LEU A 15 6.03 -1.89 10.60
C LEU A 15 5.31 -0.55 10.79
N TYR A 16 6.09 0.50 11.04
CA TYR A 16 5.55 1.85 11.14
C TYR A 16 5.22 2.41 9.76
N THR A 17 4.04 2.99 9.62
CA THR A 17 3.58 3.68 8.41
C THR A 17 3.41 5.17 8.72
N ILE A 18 3.62 6.01 7.71
CA ILE A 18 3.41 7.45 7.86
C ILE A 18 1.93 7.73 7.61
N PRO A 19 1.23 8.43 8.54
CA PRO A 19 -0.16 8.81 8.35
C PRO A 19 -0.37 9.56 7.04
N TYR A 20 -1.49 9.29 6.36
CA TYR A 20 -1.85 9.89 5.06
C TYR A 20 -0.85 9.63 3.92
N GLN A 21 0.13 8.75 4.13
CA GLN A 21 1.11 8.38 3.12
C GLN A 21 0.79 7.01 2.51
N TYR A 22 -0.37 6.97 1.88
CA TYR A 22 -1.01 5.79 1.28
C TYR A 22 -0.04 4.98 0.39
N PHE A 23 0.81 5.68 -0.36
CA PHE A 23 1.81 5.06 -1.22
C PHE A 23 2.91 4.26 -0.51
N THR A 24 3.13 4.45 0.80
CA THR A 24 4.08 3.65 1.62
C THR A 24 3.49 2.32 2.06
N ASN A 25 2.20 2.12 1.83
CA ASN A 25 1.52 0.87 2.12
C ASN A 25 1.46 -0.01 0.87
N SER A 26 2.02 -1.22 0.95
CA SER A 26 1.99 -2.19 -0.14
C SER A 26 0.57 -2.68 -0.46
N ILE A 27 -0.34 -2.70 0.52
CA ILE A 27 -1.68 -3.27 0.33
C ILE A 27 -2.54 -2.45 -0.64
N GLU A 28 -2.37 -1.13 -0.67
CA GLU A 28 -3.14 -0.27 -1.55
C GLU A 28 -2.74 -0.44 -3.00
N LYS A 29 -1.43 -0.56 -3.25
CA LYS A 29 -0.88 -0.91 -4.57
C LYS A 29 -1.38 -2.29 -5.02
N TYR A 30 -1.45 -3.24 -4.09
CA TYR A 30 -2.03 -4.55 -4.35
C TYR A 30 -3.50 -4.44 -4.77
N PHE A 31 -4.34 -3.72 -4.04
CA PHE A 31 -5.75 -3.54 -4.39
C PHE A 31 -5.95 -2.81 -5.73
N SER A 32 -5.10 -1.83 -6.04
CA SER A 32 -5.11 -1.16 -7.36
C SER A 32 -4.84 -2.16 -8.50
N MET A 33 -3.82 -3.01 -8.37
CA MET A 33 -3.52 -4.07 -9.34
C MET A 33 -4.66 -5.10 -9.42
N LEU A 34 -5.18 -5.54 -8.29
CA LEU A 34 -6.27 -6.52 -8.21
C LEU A 34 -7.53 -5.99 -8.92
N LYS A 35 -7.90 -4.73 -8.66
CA LYS A 35 -9.04 -4.07 -9.31
C LYS A 35 -8.88 -3.99 -10.82
N SER A 36 -7.69 -3.62 -11.30
CA SER A 36 -7.42 -3.55 -12.75
C SER A 36 -7.54 -4.92 -13.42
N ARG A 37 -7.06 -5.98 -12.78
CA ARG A 37 -7.17 -7.36 -13.30
C ARG A 37 -8.60 -7.87 -13.25
N LEU A 38 -9.32 -7.63 -12.16
CA LEU A 38 -10.73 -7.99 -12.02
C LEU A 38 -11.59 -7.29 -13.08
N TYR A 39 -11.34 -6.02 -13.36
CA TYR A 39 -12.08 -5.26 -14.38
C TYR A 39 -12.00 -5.93 -15.76
N LYS A 40 -10.80 -6.32 -16.19
CA LYS A 40 -10.58 -7.02 -17.46
C LYS A 40 -11.32 -8.36 -17.57
N VAL A 41 -11.47 -9.07 -16.45
CA VAL A 41 -12.22 -10.33 -16.40
C VAL A 41 -13.73 -10.08 -16.37
N SER A 42 -14.17 -8.94 -15.82
CA SER A 42 -15.58 -8.58 -15.72
C SER A 42 -16.17 -7.91 -16.97
N GLU A 43 -15.34 -7.38 -17.87
CA GLU A 43 -15.79 -6.79 -19.15
C GLU A 43 -16.54 -7.79 -20.04
N GLU A 44 -16.40 -9.10 -19.81
CA GLU A 44 -17.15 -10.17 -20.49
C GLU A 44 -18.57 -10.40 -19.92
N GLY A 45 -19.06 -9.52 -19.03
CA GLY A 45 -20.45 -9.55 -18.53
C GLY A 45 -20.73 -10.57 -17.41
N GLU A 46 -19.72 -11.33 -16.97
CA GLU A 46 -19.90 -12.46 -16.05
C GLU A 46 -19.67 -12.16 -14.55
N GLY A 47 -19.74 -10.89 -14.12
CA GLY A 47 -19.30 -10.48 -12.76
C GLY A 47 -20.39 -10.18 -11.73
N LEU A 48 -21.69 -10.25 -12.08
CA LEU A 48 -22.78 -9.68 -11.27
C LEU A 48 -23.19 -10.51 -10.05
N THR A 49 -23.00 -11.84 -10.08
CA THR A 49 -23.39 -12.72 -8.97
C THR A 49 -22.25 -12.96 -8.00
N HIS A 50 -22.57 -13.14 -6.71
CA HIS A 50 -21.59 -13.39 -5.65
C HIS A 50 -20.68 -14.59 -5.95
N GLU A 51 -21.24 -15.68 -6.47
CA GLU A 51 -20.50 -16.90 -6.79
C GLU A 51 -19.46 -16.67 -7.90
N LYS A 52 -19.87 -16.00 -8.98
CA LYS A 52 -18.95 -15.66 -10.08
C LYS A 52 -17.89 -14.67 -9.62
N LEU A 53 -18.25 -13.66 -8.81
CA LEU A 53 -17.28 -12.73 -8.23
C LEU A 53 -16.22 -13.45 -7.39
N LYS A 54 -16.64 -14.39 -6.53
CA LYS A 54 -15.73 -15.21 -5.71
C LYS A 54 -14.80 -16.06 -6.58
N ALA A 55 -15.33 -16.69 -7.62
CA ALA A 55 -14.54 -17.48 -8.58
C ALA A 55 -13.52 -16.59 -9.31
N ASN A 56 -13.93 -15.41 -9.77
CA ASN A 56 -13.10 -14.43 -10.47
C ASN A 56 -11.97 -13.89 -9.59
N ILE A 57 -12.26 -13.56 -8.32
CA ILE A 57 -11.22 -13.15 -7.37
C ILE A 57 -10.20 -14.28 -7.18
N THR A 58 -10.67 -15.52 -7.03
CA THR A 58 -9.79 -16.68 -6.83
C THR A 58 -8.91 -16.93 -8.05
N SER A 59 -9.47 -16.86 -9.27
CA SER A 59 -8.72 -17.06 -10.51
C SER A 59 -7.71 -15.95 -10.75
N VAL A 60 -8.09 -14.69 -10.54
CA VAL A 60 -7.20 -13.53 -10.67
C VAL A 60 -6.04 -13.64 -9.69
N ILE A 61 -6.29 -13.98 -8.42
CA ILE A 61 -5.22 -14.15 -7.42
C ILE A 61 -4.24 -15.25 -7.84
N ARG A 62 -4.75 -16.40 -8.32
CA ARG A 62 -3.92 -17.50 -8.81
C ARG A 62 -3.08 -17.11 -10.04
N GLY A 63 -3.58 -16.23 -10.89
CA GLY A 63 -2.89 -15.74 -12.09
C GLY A 63 -1.91 -14.59 -11.85
N ILE A 64 -1.75 -14.09 -10.62
CA ILE A 64 -0.74 -13.05 -10.33
C ILE A 64 0.62 -13.75 -10.11
N PRO A 65 1.64 -13.41 -10.91
CA PRO A 65 2.95 -14.02 -10.77
C PRO A 65 3.66 -13.44 -9.53
N LYS A 66 4.50 -14.26 -8.88
CA LYS A 66 5.13 -13.95 -7.59
C LYS A 66 5.92 -12.64 -7.61
N GLU A 67 6.58 -12.35 -8.73
CA GLU A 67 7.46 -11.19 -8.93
C GLU A 67 6.68 -9.87 -8.78
N LYS A 68 5.37 -9.86 -9.10
CA LYS A 68 4.53 -8.68 -8.92
C LYS A 68 4.34 -8.34 -7.45
N TYR A 69 4.15 -9.34 -6.59
CA TYR A 69 4.09 -9.14 -5.14
C TYR A 69 5.40 -8.57 -4.61
N GLU A 70 6.53 -9.16 -4.99
CA GLU A 70 7.86 -8.68 -4.58
C GLU A 70 8.11 -7.23 -5.03
N THR A 71 7.71 -6.90 -6.26
CA THR A 71 7.83 -5.54 -6.81
C THR A 71 7.01 -4.53 -6.01
N ILE A 72 5.79 -4.88 -5.59
CA ILE A 72 4.94 -4.04 -4.74
C ILE A 72 5.64 -3.75 -3.42
N PHE A 73 6.21 -4.78 -2.77
CA PHE A 73 6.95 -4.61 -1.51
C PHE A 73 8.21 -3.76 -1.69
N LYS A 74 9.03 -4.05 -2.70
CA LYS A 74 10.23 -3.24 -3.02
C LYS A 74 9.85 -1.77 -3.27
N GLY A 75 8.79 -1.50 -4.03
CA GLY A 75 8.33 -0.14 -4.31
C GLY A 75 7.69 0.58 -3.11
N ALA A 76 7.21 -0.15 -2.09
CA ALA A 76 6.69 0.45 -0.87
C ALA A 76 7.82 0.84 0.10
N TYR A 77 8.78 -0.06 0.33
CA TYR A 77 9.77 0.06 1.40
C TYR A 77 11.17 0.50 0.94
N ASN A 78 11.61 0.15 -0.27
CA ASN A 78 12.95 0.50 -0.78
C ASN A 78 12.94 1.85 -1.52
N ARG A 79 12.45 2.91 -0.88
CA ARG A 79 12.45 4.25 -1.47
C ARG A 79 13.68 5.03 -1.02
N TYR A 80 14.57 5.28 -1.96
CA TYR A 80 15.72 6.16 -1.74
C TYR A 80 15.32 7.63 -1.52
N ALA A 81 14.16 8.03 -2.06
CA ALA A 81 13.64 9.37 -1.84
C ALA A 81 12.91 9.43 -0.48
N LEU A 82 13.59 10.01 0.53
CA LEU A 82 12.90 10.66 1.64
C LEU A 82 11.88 11.61 1.00
N TYR A 83 10.60 11.50 1.38
CA TYR A 83 9.58 12.42 0.90
C TYR A 83 9.96 13.85 1.33
N VAL A 84 10.59 14.61 0.43
CA VAL A 84 10.83 16.04 0.61
C VAL A 84 9.56 16.74 0.17
N LYS A 85 8.78 17.22 1.14
CA LYS A 85 7.59 18.02 0.85
C LYS A 85 8.02 19.26 0.06
N ASN A 86 7.72 19.31 -1.23
CA ASN A 86 7.84 20.53 -2.03
C ASN A 86 6.84 21.56 -1.51
N LYS A 87 7.28 22.43 -0.61
CA LYS A 87 6.46 23.51 -0.06
C LYS A 87 6.29 24.58 -1.15
N THR A 88 5.06 24.82 -1.59
CA THR A 88 4.73 25.93 -2.50
C THR A 88 5.05 27.29 -1.85
N ARG A 89 4.95 27.38 -0.52
CA ARG A 89 5.30 28.56 0.26
C ARG A 89 6.69 28.40 0.89
N LYS A 90 7.69 29.11 0.37
CA LYS A 90 8.99 29.25 1.03
C LYS A 90 8.83 30.22 2.21
N GLN A 91 8.89 29.72 3.44
CA GLN A 91 8.88 30.57 4.63
C GLN A 91 10.26 31.24 4.75
N LYS A 92 10.31 32.57 4.71
CA LYS A 92 11.56 33.29 5.02
C LYS A 92 11.92 33.00 6.48
N LEU A 93 13.19 32.65 6.73
CA LEU A 93 13.71 32.49 8.08
C LEU A 93 13.59 33.83 8.82
N LYS A 94 13.26 33.80 10.12
CA LYS A 94 13.27 35.00 10.95
C LYS A 94 14.72 35.38 11.22
N ASN A 95 15.09 36.61 10.91
CA ASN A 95 16.40 37.15 11.27
C ASN A 95 16.39 37.48 12.76
N TYR A 96 16.82 36.53 13.58
CA TYR A 96 17.15 36.83 14.97
C TYR A 96 18.48 37.60 14.99
N LYS A 97 18.51 38.75 15.67
CA LYS A 97 19.78 39.43 15.96
C LYS A 97 20.53 38.58 16.97
N VAL A 98 21.80 38.30 16.70
CA VAL A 98 22.77 37.80 17.68
C VAL A 98 23.10 38.92 18.65
#